data_AF-A0A2I0HKT5-F1
#
_entry.id   AF-A0A2I0HKT5-F1
#
_cell.length_a   1.000
_cell.length_b   1.000
_cell.length_c   1.000
_cell.angle_alpha   90.00
_cell.angle_beta   90.00
_cell.angle_gamma   90.00
#
_symmetry.space_group_name_H-M   'P 1'
#
loop_
_entity.id
_entity.type
_entity.pdbx_description
1 polymer ?
#
loop_
_entity_poly.entity_id
_entity_poly.type
_entity_poly.pdbx_seq_one_letter_code
_entity_poly.pdbx_strand_id
1 'polypeptide(L)'
;MTPLLATYGLLDHVEGQATAPSKTITGGVGVVAPNPDYLRWESRNNFALTCVMLAVTEDIGVPLLAAKTSQEAWTSLATSFLIQTAAQEDFLDQ
;
A
#
# COMPACT_ATOMS: atom_id res chain seq x y z
N MET A 1 10.56 -5.66 7.18
CA MET A 1 9.90 -5.49 5.86
C MET A 1 10.71 -4.62 4.89
N THR A 2 11.40 -3.57 5.37
CA THR A 2 12.21 -2.66 4.54
C THR A 2 13.22 -3.34 3.59
N PRO A 3 14.01 -4.37 3.99
CA PRO A 3 14.94 -5.01 3.07
C PRO A 3 14.26 -5.73 1.90
N LEU A 4 13.09 -6.33 2.13
CA LEU A 4 12.30 -7.00 1.09
C LEU A 4 11.81 -5.98 0.06
N LEU A 5 11.16 -4.91 0.52
CA LEU A 5 10.63 -3.86 -0.35
C LEU A 5 11.75 -3.15 -1.12
N ALA A 6 12.89 -2.87 -0.46
CA ALA A 6 14.06 -2.27 -1.11
C ALA A 6 14.63 -3.17 -2.21
N THR A 7 14.74 -4.48 -1.98
CA THR A 7 15.27 -5.45 -2.96
C THR A 7 14.44 -5.46 -4.26
N TYR A 8 13.12 -5.27 -4.16
CA TYR A 8 12.22 -5.20 -5.31
C TYR A 8 11.91 -3.76 -5.77
N GLY A 9 12.53 -2.75 -5.14
CA GLY A 9 12.34 -1.34 -5.44
C GLY A 9 10.92 -0.82 -5.18
N LEU A 10 10.21 -1.36 -4.18
CA LEU A 10 8.80 -1.09 -3.90
C LEU A 10 8.56 -0.03 -2.81
N LEU A 11 9.63 0.58 -2.28
CA LEU A 11 9.52 1.59 -1.21
C LEU A 11 8.73 2.82 -1.65
N ASP A 12 8.91 3.24 -2.89
CA ASP A 12 8.16 4.31 -3.53
C ASP A 12 6.64 4.11 -3.50
N HIS A 13 6.18 2.85 -3.60
CA HIS A 13 4.77 2.49 -3.57
C HIS A 13 4.16 2.56 -2.16
N VAL A 14 4.85 2.08 -1.12
CA VAL A 14 4.35 2.18 0.27
C VAL A 14 4.46 3.59 0.83
N GLU A 15 5.45 4.37 0.41
CA GLU A 15 5.62 5.78 0.80
C GLU A 15 4.68 6.73 0.03
N GLY A 16 4.01 6.23 -1.02
CA GLY A 16 3.11 7.03 -1.85
C GLY A 16 3.80 7.99 -2.81
N GLN A 17 5.10 7.82 -3.06
CA GLN A 17 5.85 8.60 -4.04
C GLN A 17 5.58 8.13 -5.48
N ALA A 18 5.22 6.86 -5.66
CA ALA A 18 4.81 6.31 -6.94
C ALA A 18 3.33 6.62 -7.23
N THR A 19 3.06 7.74 -7.89
CA THR A 19 1.69 8.13 -8.28
C THR A 19 1.12 7.23 -9.37
N ALA A 20 -0.15 6.81 -9.22
CA ALA A 20 -0.86 6.02 -10.21
C ALA A 20 -1.04 6.80 -11.54
N PRO A 21 -0.56 6.27 -12.68
CA PRO A 21 -0.87 6.84 -13.99
C PRO A 21 -2.36 6.76 -14.32
N SER A 22 -2.81 7.50 -15.33
CA SER A 22 -4.19 7.38 -15.83
C SER A 22 -4.46 5.95 -16.33
N LYS A 23 -5.62 5.37 -15.99
CA LYS A 23 -5.97 3.98 -16.35
C LYS A 23 -6.04 3.72 -17.85
N THR A 24 -6.34 4.76 -18.62
CA THR A 24 -6.49 4.68 -20.07
C THR A 24 -5.69 5.79 -20.74
N ILE A 25 -5.31 5.53 -21.98
CA ILE A 25 -4.70 6.50 -22.90
C ILE A 25 -5.58 6.62 -24.15
N THR A 26 -5.69 7.83 -24.68
CA THR A 26 -6.36 8.06 -25.96
C THR A 26 -5.33 7.95 -27.07
N GLY A 27 -5.45 6.90 -27.89
CA GLY A 27 -4.63 6.70 -29.09
C GLY A 27 -5.01 7.65 -30.22
N GLY A 28 -4.26 7.60 -31.31
CA GLY A 28 -4.63 8.29 -32.55
C GLY A 28 -6.01 7.82 -33.02
N VAL A 29 -6.91 8.76 -33.32
CA VAL A 29 -8.31 8.52 -33.72
C VAL A 29 -9.25 8.15 -32.54
N GLY A 30 -9.08 8.75 -31.36
CA GLY A 30 -10.09 8.70 -30.29
C GLY A 30 -10.30 7.31 -29.66
N VAL A 31 -9.48 6.33 -30.01
CA VAL A 31 -9.52 4.99 -29.44
C VAL A 31 -9.00 5.04 -28.01
N VAL A 32 -9.85 4.69 -27.05
CA VAL A 32 -9.47 4.54 -25.64
C VAL A 32 -8.87 3.16 -25.45
N ALA A 33 -7.60 3.10 -25.03
CA ALA A 33 -6.89 1.86 -24.74
C ALA A 33 -6.41 1.84 -23.27
N PRO A 34 -6.24 0.65 -22.66
CA PRO A 34 -5.61 0.53 -21.36
C PRO A 34 -4.19 1.14 -21.35
N ASN A 35 -3.85 1.85 -20.29
CA ASN A 35 -2.52 2.42 -20.15
C ASN A 35 -1.52 1.34 -19.66
N PRO A 36 -0.49 0.98 -20.47
CA PRO A 36 0.51 0.01 -20.04
C PRO A 36 1.31 0.46 -18.81
N ASP A 37 1.48 1.77 -18.61
CA ASP A 37 2.17 2.29 -17.42
C ASP A 37 1.31 2.16 -16.17
N TYR A 38 -0.02 2.32 -16.27
CA TYR A 38 -0.93 2.02 -15.17
C TYR A 38 -0.87 0.53 -14.80
N LEU A 39 -0.87 -0.38 -15.78
CA LEU A 39 -0.79 -1.82 -15.52
C LEU A 39 0.53 -2.20 -14.83
N ARG A 40 1.65 -1.59 -15.25
CA ARG A 40 2.95 -1.79 -14.59
C ARG A 40 2.93 -1.27 -13.16
N TRP A 41 2.39 -0.07 -12.94
CA TRP A 41 2.23 0.51 -11.61
C TRP A 41 1.34 -0.37 -10.72
N GLU A 42 0.21 -0.85 -11.23
CA GLU A 42 -0.76 -1.67 -10.50
C GLU A 42 -0.15 -3.01 -10.09
N SER A 43 0.59 -3.65 -10.99
CA SER A 43 1.32 -4.89 -10.68
C SER A 43 2.32 -4.71 -9.53
N ARG A 44 3.12 -3.63 -9.56
CA ARG A 44 4.10 -3.34 -8.49
C ARG A 44 3.41 -2.97 -7.18
N ASN A 45 2.35 -2.16 -7.25
CA ASN A 45 1.55 -1.80 -6.07
C ASN A 45 0.91 -3.03 -5.43
N ASN A 46 0.35 -3.96 -6.21
CA ASN A 46 -0.26 -5.18 -5.69
C ASN A 46 0.78 -6.10 -5.05
N PHE A 47 1.99 -6.15 -5.60
CA PHE A 47 3.09 -6.90 -4.98
C PHE A 47 3.49 -6.28 -3.64
N ALA A 48 3.66 -4.96 -3.58
CA ALA A 48 3.93 -4.25 -2.34
C ALA A 48 2.81 -4.47 -1.30
N LEU A 49 1.54 -4.42 -1.72
CA LEU A 49 0.37 -4.67 -0.87
C LEU A 49 0.41 -6.09 -0.28
N THR A 50 0.73 -7.09 -1.11
CA THR A 50 0.88 -8.48 -0.67
C THR A 50 2.00 -8.61 0.36
N CYS A 51 3.15 -7.95 0.14
CA CYS A 51 4.24 -7.95 1.12
C CYS A 51 3.79 -7.36 2.47
N VAL A 52 3.03 -6.26 2.46
CA VAL A 52 2.49 -5.64 3.67
C VAL A 52 1.50 -6.57 4.37
N MET A 53 0.57 -7.19 3.63
CA MET A 53 -0.42 -8.13 4.18
C MET A 53 0.23 -9.39 4.76
N LEU A 54 1.32 -9.90 4.19
CA LEU A 54 2.05 -11.06 4.72
C LEU A 54 2.84 -10.76 5.99
N ALA A 55 3.13 -9.50 6.27
CA ALA A 55 3.91 -9.10 7.44
C ALA A 55 3.05 -8.89 8.70
N VAL A 56 1.72 -8.85 8.57
CA VAL A 56 0.79 -8.65 9.68
C VAL A 56 0.16 -9.97 10.13
N THR A 57 -0.13 -10.05 11.42
CA THR A 57 -0.94 -11.14 11.99
C THR A 57 -2.42 -10.93 11.66
N GLU A 58 -3.22 -11.99 11.73
CA GLU A 58 -4.64 -11.98 11.36
C GLU A 58 -5.46 -10.91 12.11
N ASP A 59 -5.14 -10.68 13.40
CA ASP A 59 -5.81 -9.69 14.27
C ASP A 59 -5.59 -8.24 13.80
N ILE A 60 -4.40 -7.94 13.28
CA ILE A 60 -4.04 -6.62 12.72
C ILE A 60 -4.43 -6.55 11.22
N GLY A 61 -4.68 -7.70 10.59
CA GLY A 61 -4.98 -7.80 9.15
C GLY A 61 -6.38 -7.30 8.76
N VAL A 62 -7.36 -7.34 9.66
CA VAL A 62 -8.76 -6.98 9.33
C VAL A 62 -8.90 -5.54 8.81
N PRO A 63 -8.31 -4.50 9.44
CA PRO A 63 -8.28 -3.15 8.89
C PRO A 63 -7.58 -3.05 7.51
N LEU A 64 -6.57 -3.89 7.27
CA LEU A 64 -5.80 -3.88 6.01
C LEU A 64 -6.55 -4.51 4.83
N LEU A 65 -7.55 -5.37 5.06
CA LEU A 65 -8.33 -6.01 3.99
C LEU A 65 -9.10 -5.02 3.11
N ALA A 66 -9.42 -3.83 3.63
CA ALA A 66 -10.11 -2.78 2.88
C ALA A 66 -9.16 -1.95 2.01
N ALA A 67 -7.84 -2.06 2.19
CA ALA A 67 -6.86 -1.26 1.47
C ALA A 67 -6.77 -1.67 -0.01
N LYS A 68 -6.90 -0.69 -0.90
CA LYS A 68 -6.78 -0.85 -2.35
C LYS A 68 -5.36 -0.60 -2.85
N THR A 69 -4.55 0.08 -2.05
CA THR A 69 -3.16 0.38 -2.37
C THR A 69 -2.23 -0.02 -1.24
N SER A 70 -0.97 -0.28 -1.60
CA SER A 70 0.09 -0.56 -0.62
C SER A 70 0.31 0.61 0.34
N GLN A 71 0.16 1.85 -0.13
CA GLN A 71 0.19 3.06 0.69
C GLN A 71 -0.95 3.09 1.72
N GLU A 72 -2.19 2.80 1.29
CA GLU A 72 -3.35 2.74 2.20
C GLU A 72 -3.13 1.68 3.29
N ALA A 73 -2.66 0.48 2.90
CA ALA A 73 -2.36 -0.60 3.83
C ALA A 73 -1.25 -0.22 4.82
N TRP A 74 -0.17 0.39 4.34
CA TRP A 74 0.93 0.85 5.18
C TRP A 74 0.50 1.95 6.15
N THR A 75 -0.31 2.90 5.68
CA THR A 75 -0.85 3.99 6.51
C THR A 75 -1.78 3.44 7.58
N SER A 76 -2.70 2.53 7.22
CA SER A 76 -3.60 1.88 8.18
C SER A 76 -2.81 1.12 9.25
N LEU A 77 -1.76 0.38 8.86
CA LEU A 77 -0.90 -0.34 9.79
C LEU A 77 -0.19 0.61 10.77
N ALA A 78 0.38 1.71 10.26
CA ALA A 78 1.03 2.72 11.09
C ALA A 78 0.04 3.35 12.08
N THR A 79 -1.18 3.67 11.64
CA THR A 79 -2.24 4.20 12.50
C THR A 79 -2.65 3.20 13.59
N SER A 80 -2.85 1.93 13.24
CA SER A 80 -3.18 0.89 14.23
C SER A 80 -2.10 0.75 15.30
N PHE A 81 -0.83 0.80 14.91
CA PHE A 81 0.29 0.75 15.86
C PHE A 81 0.32 1.94 16.82
N LEU A 82 0.09 3.15 16.30
CA LEU A 82 0.02 4.36 17.13
C LEU A 82 -1.13 4.30 18.14
N ILE A 83 -2.31 3.83 17.73
CA ILE A 83 -3.47 3.67 18.62
C ILE A 83 -3.16 2.67 19.73
N GLN A 84 -2.57 1.52 19.40
CA GLN A 84 -2.19 0.51 20.39
C GLN A 84 -1.17 1.05 21.40
N THR A 85 -0.18 1.80 20.92
CA THR A 85 0.86 2.39 21.77
C THR A 85 0.25 3.40 22.75
N ALA A 86 -0.59 4.31 22.26
CA ALA A 86 -1.27 5.30 23.10
C ALA A 86 -2.18 4.65 24.15
N ALA A 87 -2.94 3.61 23.76
CA ALA A 87 -3.78 2.87 24.71
C ALA A 87 -2.96 2.15 25.79
N GLN A 88 -1.76 1.69 25.46
CA GLN A 88 -0.86 1.07 26.42
C GLN A 88 -0.26 2.10 27.40
N GLU A 89 0.08 3.30 26.92
CA GLU A 89 0.55 4.41 27.77
C GLU A 89 -0.54 4.86 28.75
N ASP A 90 -1.78 5.10 28.28
CA ASP A 90 -2.92 5.48 29.14
C ASP A 90 -3.21 4.45 30.25
N PHE A 91 -3.00 3.16 29.97
CA PHE A 91 -3.17 2.10 30.96
C PHE A 91 -2.07 2.09 32.03
N LEU A 92 -0.85 2.50 31.68
CA LEU A 92 0.28 2.57 32.62
C LEU A 92 0.19 3.82 33.53
N ASP A 93 -0.49 4.86 33.08
CA ASP A 93 -0.69 6.11 33.81
C ASP A 93 -1.91 6.09 34.78
N GLN A 94 -2.63 4.97 34.87
CA GLN A 94 -3.81 4.77 35.72
C GLN A 94 -3.53 3.89 36.96
#